data_AF-A0A4Y8IQA8-F1
#
_entry.id   AF-A0A4Y8IQA8-F1
#
_cell.length_a   1.000
_cell.length_b   1.000
_cell.length_c   1.000
_cell.angle_alpha   90.00
_cell.angle_beta   90.00
_cell.angle_gamma   90.00
#
_symmetry.space_group_name_H-M   'P 1'
#
loop_
_entity.id
_entity.type
_entity.pdbx_description
1 polymer ?
#
loop_
_entity_poly.entity_id
_entity_poly.type
_entity_poly.pdbx_seq_one_letter_code
_entity_poly.pdbx_strand_id
1 'polypeptide(L)'
;MKYLIVLLVSLGLLMGCQDDAVEEPAAPEPVEEETEEDVTEEKNQETTEKPEEEVKFEEEPEEEQKPSESDSNEQDIDEGTDNVGSGEGDQVSKEAETFLSVDEAREIVENNLATSIGIMQQLQSQKQNWFGMVEGTQEYNEAVEVTKTHLSDTISSHVINEWAEHYLKEFFIYNHFILVLQPYSLNTRFNLEMSNNYQFTLSFVQLGDEAFNETMQFNIHYYNEAGNWKFAGYDAEEISEPLNLTFEDLEEAFIDGEKNERYAGTLVEKMEHEGESYLIIDYKYTRKAINVNTGYDESYILQKRSG
;
A
#
# COMPACT_ATOMS: atom_id res chain seq x y z
N MET A 1 13.63 26.90 -36.66
CA MET A 1 14.80 26.01 -36.85
C MET A 1 15.72 26.17 -35.65
N LYS A 2 15.67 25.22 -34.71
CA LYS A 2 16.71 24.84 -33.73
C LYS A 2 16.15 23.61 -33.03
N TYR A 3 16.51 22.44 -33.57
CA TYR A 3 16.27 21.15 -32.94
C TYR A 3 17.41 20.87 -31.95
N LEU A 4 17.17 19.88 -31.08
CA LEU A 4 18.12 18.84 -30.69
C LEU A 4 18.85 19.04 -29.34
N ILE A 5 18.15 18.78 -28.24
CA ILE A 5 18.68 18.02 -27.10
C ILE A 5 17.56 17.11 -26.60
N VAL A 6 17.62 15.84 -26.98
CA VAL A 6 16.83 14.72 -26.45
C VAL A 6 17.83 13.57 -26.25
N LEU A 7 17.56 12.74 -25.24
CA LEU A 7 18.11 11.39 -24.98
C LEU A 7 19.53 11.33 -24.40
N LEU A 8 19.63 10.93 -23.12
CA LEU A 8 20.58 9.92 -22.62
C LEU A 8 20.36 9.61 -21.12
N VAL A 9 19.24 8.96 -20.75
CA VAL A 9 19.17 8.22 -19.46
C VAL A 9 18.42 6.87 -19.57
N SER A 10 17.67 6.59 -20.63
CA SER A 10 16.89 5.35 -20.74
C SER A 10 17.53 4.28 -21.64
N LEU A 11 18.64 3.67 -21.21
CA LEU A 11 19.20 2.46 -21.87
C LEU A 11 20.14 1.65 -20.96
N GLY A 12 19.69 1.28 -19.77
CA GLY A 12 20.51 0.58 -18.77
C GLY A 12 20.02 -0.79 -18.26
N LEU A 13 18.85 -1.31 -18.68
CA LEU A 13 18.28 -2.51 -18.04
C LEU A 13 17.73 -3.60 -18.98
N LEU A 14 18.21 -3.68 -20.22
CA LEU A 14 17.92 -4.81 -21.10
C LEU A 14 19.13 -5.17 -21.96
N MET A 15 19.95 -6.14 -21.49
CA MET A 15 20.57 -7.25 -22.25
C MET A 15 21.89 -7.73 -21.62
N GLY A 16 22.00 -9.04 -21.38
CA GLY A 16 23.23 -9.79 -21.68
C GLY A 16 23.80 -10.67 -20.57
N CYS A 17 23.51 -11.97 -20.64
CA CYS A 17 24.35 -13.03 -20.05
C CYS A 17 25.60 -13.29 -20.93
N GLN A 18 26.70 -13.67 -20.26
CA GLN A 18 27.85 -14.51 -20.65
C GLN A 18 29.07 -13.95 -21.42
N ASP A 19 30.19 -14.03 -20.67
CA ASP A 19 31.57 -14.46 -20.99
C ASP A 19 32.33 -13.83 -22.17
N ASP A 20 33.36 -13.02 -21.86
CA ASP A 20 34.76 -13.48 -21.91
C ASP A 20 35.74 -12.42 -21.40
N ALA A 21 36.77 -12.90 -20.71
CA ALA A 21 37.86 -12.13 -20.13
C ALA A 21 38.86 -11.63 -21.19
N VAL A 22 39.21 -10.34 -21.18
CA VAL A 22 40.51 -9.85 -21.68
C VAL A 22 40.94 -8.61 -20.88
N GLU A 23 42.24 -8.61 -20.56
CA GLU A 23 43.03 -7.73 -19.71
C GLU A 23 43.02 -6.23 -20.07
N GLU A 24 43.23 -5.44 -19.00
CA GLU A 24 43.58 -4.02 -18.92
C GLU A 24 44.77 -3.60 -19.83
N PRO A 25 44.89 -2.31 -20.17
CA PRO A 25 45.83 -1.54 -19.35
C PRO A 25 45.43 -0.08 -19.04
N ALA A 26 45.61 0.25 -17.76
CA ALA A 26 46.08 1.49 -17.15
C ALA A 26 45.84 2.85 -17.85
N ALA A 27 45.00 3.68 -17.23
CA ALA A 27 44.99 5.12 -17.40
C ALA A 27 46.14 5.79 -16.59
N PRO A 28 46.76 6.87 -17.10
CA PRO A 28 47.69 7.68 -16.31
C PRO A 28 46.95 8.68 -15.40
N GLU A 29 47.55 8.91 -14.22
CA GLU A 29 47.12 9.76 -13.11
C GLU A 29 46.82 11.23 -13.49
N PRO A 30 45.96 11.93 -12.72
CA PRO A 30 45.78 13.38 -12.85
C PRO A 30 46.88 14.15 -12.09
N VAL A 31 47.36 15.23 -12.72
CA VAL A 31 48.31 16.20 -12.16
C VAL A 31 47.52 17.27 -11.39
N GLU A 32 47.95 17.55 -10.15
CA GLU A 32 47.55 18.69 -9.31
C GLU A 32 48.27 19.99 -9.71
N GLU A 33 47.58 21.13 -9.64
CA GLU A 33 48.08 22.48 -9.26
C GLU A 33 46.86 23.43 -9.29
N GLU A 34 46.30 23.81 -8.14
CA GLU A 34 46.62 24.97 -7.27
C GLU A 34 46.17 26.36 -7.78
N THR A 35 45.21 26.92 -7.02
CA THR A 35 45.05 28.31 -6.53
C THR A 35 44.94 29.51 -7.48
N GLU A 36 43.91 30.35 -7.25
CA GLU A 36 44.09 31.74 -6.79
C GLU A 36 42.74 32.34 -6.30
N GLU A 37 42.73 32.82 -5.05
CA GLU A 37 41.76 33.78 -4.51
C GLU A 37 42.14 35.19 -5.00
N ASP A 38 41.17 36.09 -5.29
CA ASP A 38 41.02 37.38 -4.57
C ASP A 38 39.74 38.14 -4.98
N VAL A 39 39.33 38.97 -4.02
CA VAL A 39 38.15 39.77 -3.74
C VAL A 39 37.94 40.97 -4.69
N THR A 40 36.67 41.40 -4.89
CA THR A 40 36.26 42.81 -4.71
C THR A 40 34.74 43.02 -4.67
N GLU A 41 34.34 43.86 -3.71
CA GLU A 41 32.99 44.31 -3.33
C GLU A 41 32.35 45.39 -4.25
N GLU A 42 31.06 45.61 -3.96
CA GLU A 42 30.29 46.87 -4.02
C GLU A 42 29.65 47.34 -5.36
N LYS A 43 28.31 47.44 -5.42
CA LYS A 43 27.53 48.62 -4.96
C LYS A 43 26.07 48.70 -5.50
N ASN A 44 25.11 48.82 -4.56
CA ASN A 44 23.77 49.47 -4.51
C ASN A 44 22.94 49.89 -5.75
N GLN A 45 21.61 49.65 -5.62
CA GLN A 45 20.47 50.59 -5.81
C GLN A 45 19.19 49.97 -5.14
N GLU A 46 18.69 50.45 -3.98
CA GLU A 46 17.55 51.40 -3.78
C GLU A 46 16.37 51.23 -4.77
N THR A 47 15.08 51.14 -4.42
CA THR A 47 14.28 51.93 -3.43
C THR A 47 12.86 51.31 -3.22
N THR A 48 12.28 51.46 -2.01
CA THR A 48 10.85 51.70 -1.57
C THR A 48 9.66 50.92 -2.18
N GLU A 49 8.57 50.55 -1.48
CA GLU A 49 7.73 51.26 -0.48
C GLU A 49 6.77 50.27 0.25
N LYS A 50 6.39 50.56 1.51
CA LYS A 50 5.39 49.87 2.37
C LYS A 50 3.99 50.52 2.14
N PRO A 51 2.83 49.93 2.51
CA PRO A 51 2.42 49.91 3.92
C PRO A 51 1.57 48.69 4.38
N GLU A 52 1.52 48.52 5.71
CA GLU A 52 0.57 47.68 6.47
C GLU A 52 -0.79 48.37 6.58
N GLU A 53 -1.89 47.60 6.63
CA GLU A 53 -3.14 48.03 7.26
C GLU A 53 -3.92 46.81 7.84
N GLU A 54 -4.19 46.86 9.15
CA GLU A 54 -5.14 46.02 9.90
C GLU A 54 -6.57 46.60 9.78
N VAL A 55 -7.63 45.79 9.64
CA VAL A 55 -9.00 45.91 10.26
C VAL A 55 -9.74 44.58 9.99
N LYS A 56 -10.12 43.70 10.96
CA LYS A 56 -11.20 43.67 11.99
C LYS A 56 -12.63 43.34 11.48
N PHE A 57 -13.39 42.63 12.35
CA PHE A 57 -14.82 42.20 12.35
C PHE A 57 -15.07 40.75 11.86
N GLU A 58 -15.87 39.88 12.51
CA GLU A 58 -16.97 40.05 13.49
C GLU A 58 -17.27 38.71 14.21
N GLU A 59 -17.57 38.74 15.51
CA GLU A 59 -18.11 37.61 16.31
C GLU A 59 -19.64 37.51 16.14
N GLU A 60 -20.13 36.28 15.94
CA GLU A 60 -21.40 35.62 16.35
C GLU A 60 -22.78 36.31 16.21
N PRO A 61 -23.86 35.52 15.97
CA PRO A 61 -24.59 34.98 17.12
C PRO A 61 -24.98 33.50 17.01
N GLU A 62 -24.92 32.87 18.19
CA GLU A 62 -25.68 31.70 18.62
C GLU A 62 -27.17 31.80 18.26
N GLU A 63 -27.76 30.69 17.80
CA GLU A 63 -29.17 30.40 18.02
C GLU A 63 -29.32 29.06 18.76
N GLU A 64 -29.56 29.15 20.07
CA GLU A 64 -30.25 28.13 20.85
C GLU A 64 -31.74 28.09 20.47
N GLN A 65 -32.27 26.93 20.07
CA GLN A 65 -33.66 26.55 20.38
C GLN A 65 -33.78 25.07 20.77
N LYS A 66 -33.76 24.88 22.09
CA LYS A 66 -34.52 23.99 23.00
C LYS A 66 -35.10 22.62 22.56
N PRO A 67 -35.16 21.69 23.53
CA PRO A 67 -35.69 20.33 23.36
C PRO A 67 -37.23 20.32 23.39
N SER A 68 -37.83 19.39 22.67
CA SER A 68 -39.24 19.03 22.78
C SER A 68 -39.38 17.79 23.64
N GLU A 69 -39.76 17.97 24.91
CA GLU A 69 -40.47 16.97 25.69
C GLU A 69 -41.92 16.87 25.18
N SER A 70 -42.39 15.65 24.91
CA SER A 70 -43.81 15.33 25.05
C SER A 70 -43.94 14.11 25.95
N ASP A 71 -44.66 14.37 27.01
CA ASP A 71 -44.94 13.57 28.19
C ASP A 71 -45.88 12.37 27.92
N SER A 72 -45.77 11.40 28.82
CA SER A 72 -46.79 10.46 29.30
C SER A 72 -47.33 9.35 28.37
N ASN A 73 -46.99 8.10 28.69
CA ASN A 73 -47.92 7.32 29.52
C ASN A 73 -47.20 6.18 30.26
N GLU A 74 -47.22 6.29 31.59
CA GLU A 74 -47.02 5.18 32.53
C GLU A 74 -48.17 4.18 32.38
N GLN A 75 -47.85 2.89 32.39
CA GLN A 75 -48.68 1.93 33.09
C GLN A 75 -47.80 0.87 33.73
N ASP A 76 -47.76 0.94 35.06
CA ASP A 76 -47.36 -0.09 36.00
C ASP A 76 -47.89 -1.47 35.62
N ILE A 77 -47.01 -2.47 35.61
CA ILE A 77 -47.27 -3.75 36.30
C ILE A 77 -46.00 -4.15 37.05
N ASP A 78 -46.02 -3.81 38.35
CA ASP A 78 -45.31 -4.50 39.41
C ASP A 78 -45.92 -5.90 39.58
N GLU A 79 -45.09 -6.94 39.54
CA GLU A 79 -45.11 -8.02 40.54
C GLU A 79 -43.83 -8.85 40.38
N GLY A 80 -42.89 -8.65 41.31
CA GLY A 80 -41.68 -9.43 41.41
C GLY A 80 -41.91 -10.88 41.84
N THR A 81 -40.96 -11.76 41.50
CA THR A 81 -40.52 -12.83 42.40
C THR A 81 -39.09 -13.26 42.07
N ASP A 82 -38.27 -13.31 43.11
CA ASP A 82 -36.87 -13.74 43.14
C ASP A 82 -36.64 -15.21 42.74
N ASN A 83 -35.36 -15.46 42.42
CA ASN A 83 -34.54 -16.66 42.62
C ASN A 83 -34.16 -17.55 41.42
N VAL A 84 -32.86 -17.44 41.09
CA VAL A 84 -31.83 -18.51 41.06
C VAL A 84 -32.05 -19.68 40.08
N GLY A 85 -31.10 -19.83 39.15
CA GLY A 85 -30.78 -21.15 38.60
C GLY A 85 -30.08 -21.13 37.26
N SER A 86 -28.75 -21.17 37.31
CA SER A 86 -27.83 -21.76 36.33
C SER A 86 -28.49 -22.74 35.34
N GLY A 87 -28.34 -22.46 34.05
CA GLY A 87 -28.65 -23.37 32.96
C GLY A 87 -27.92 -22.92 31.71
N GLU A 88 -26.90 -23.70 31.32
CA GLU A 88 -26.07 -23.54 30.14
C GLU A 88 -26.90 -23.21 28.90
N GLY A 89 -26.88 -21.95 28.49
CA GLY A 89 -27.31 -21.52 27.18
C GLY A 89 -26.14 -21.71 26.23
N ASP A 90 -26.02 -22.93 25.72
CA ASP A 90 -25.17 -23.30 24.59
C ASP A 90 -25.58 -22.41 23.40
N GLN A 91 -24.96 -21.23 23.31
CA GLN A 91 -25.02 -20.38 22.12
C GLN A 91 -24.21 -21.10 21.06
N VAL A 92 -24.89 -21.99 20.36
CA VAL A 92 -24.48 -22.47 19.05
C VAL A 92 -24.27 -21.23 18.18
N SER A 93 -23.01 -20.80 18.11
CA SER A 93 -22.51 -19.90 17.08
C SER A 93 -23.03 -20.43 15.76
N LYS A 94 -23.89 -19.66 15.10
CA LYS A 94 -24.22 -19.91 13.70
C LYS A 94 -22.93 -19.69 12.93
N GLU A 95 -22.19 -20.78 12.69
CA GLU A 95 -21.22 -20.84 11.61
C GLU A 95 -21.96 -20.42 10.35
N ALA A 96 -21.72 -19.18 9.90
CA ALA A 96 -22.10 -18.75 8.58
C ALA A 96 -21.39 -19.73 7.63
N GLU A 97 -22.15 -20.45 6.80
CA GLU A 97 -21.57 -21.27 5.74
C GLU A 97 -20.72 -20.36 4.85
N THR A 98 -19.40 -20.43 5.02
CA THR A 98 -18.44 -19.65 4.23
C THR A 98 -18.42 -20.24 2.83
N PHE A 99 -18.72 -19.43 1.82
CA PHE A 99 -18.72 -19.86 0.41
C PHE A 99 -17.31 -20.15 -0.11
N LEU A 100 -16.32 -19.45 0.43
CA LEU A 100 -14.89 -19.63 0.13
C LEU A 100 -14.15 -19.99 1.42
N SER A 101 -13.08 -20.76 1.29
CA SER A 101 -12.02 -20.83 2.29
C SER A 101 -11.11 -19.59 2.23
N VAL A 102 -10.32 -19.37 3.29
CA VAL A 102 -9.32 -18.29 3.33
C VAL A 102 -8.31 -18.44 2.18
N ASP A 103 -7.85 -19.66 1.92
CA ASP A 103 -6.89 -19.93 0.84
C ASP A 103 -7.46 -19.65 -0.54
N GLU A 104 -8.71 -20.06 -0.81
CA GLU A 104 -9.38 -19.74 -2.08
C GLU A 104 -9.58 -18.24 -2.25
N ALA A 105 -10.01 -17.53 -1.20
CA ALA A 105 -10.15 -16.08 -1.24
C ALA A 105 -8.80 -15.40 -1.50
N ARG A 106 -7.74 -15.82 -0.81
CA ARG A 106 -6.37 -15.32 -1.02
C ARG A 106 -5.90 -15.51 -2.45
N GLU A 107 -6.04 -16.71 -3.01
CA GLU A 107 -5.65 -17.01 -4.39
C GLU A 107 -6.42 -16.13 -5.40
N ILE A 108 -7.72 -15.90 -5.17
CA ILE A 108 -8.51 -14.98 -6.00
C ILE A 108 -7.94 -13.57 -5.96
N VAL A 109 -7.64 -13.05 -4.76
CA VAL A 109 -7.12 -11.69 -4.60
C VAL A 109 -5.76 -11.54 -5.27
N GLU A 110 -4.81 -12.43 -4.96
CA GLU A 110 -3.46 -12.39 -5.52
C GLU A 110 -3.47 -12.42 -7.05
N ASN A 111 -4.25 -13.33 -7.64
CA ASN A 111 -4.36 -13.44 -9.09
C ASN A 111 -5.02 -12.22 -9.73
N ASN A 112 -6.05 -11.67 -9.10
CA ASN A 112 -6.75 -10.49 -9.62
C ASN A 112 -5.86 -9.24 -9.57
N LEU A 113 -5.12 -9.04 -8.47
CA LEU A 113 -4.11 -7.98 -8.37
C LEU A 113 -3.00 -8.16 -9.40
N ALA A 114 -2.39 -9.35 -9.48
CA ALA A 114 -1.33 -9.64 -10.46
C ALA A 114 -1.80 -9.40 -11.91
N THR A 115 -3.04 -9.79 -12.23
CA THR A 115 -3.64 -9.55 -13.55
C THR A 115 -3.82 -8.07 -13.82
N SER A 116 -4.37 -7.30 -12.87
CA SER A 116 -4.58 -5.86 -13.01
C SER A 116 -3.25 -5.11 -13.21
N ILE A 117 -2.23 -5.47 -12.42
CA ILE A 117 -0.88 -4.92 -12.55
C ILE A 117 -0.26 -5.28 -13.91
N GLY A 118 -0.36 -6.53 -14.34
CA GLY A 118 0.14 -6.97 -15.65
C GLY A 118 -0.52 -6.23 -16.83
N ILE A 119 -1.83 -6.01 -16.75
CA ILE A 119 -2.58 -5.18 -17.72
C ILE A 119 -2.02 -3.76 -17.77
N MET A 120 -1.77 -3.15 -16.61
CA MET A 120 -1.29 -1.78 -16.54
C MET A 120 0.16 -1.62 -16.97
N GLN A 121 1.04 -2.57 -16.64
CA GLN A 121 2.41 -2.61 -17.17
C GLN A 121 2.40 -2.77 -18.70
N GLN A 122 1.52 -3.61 -19.24
CA GLN A 122 1.37 -3.77 -20.68
C GLN A 122 0.87 -2.46 -21.32
N LEU A 123 -0.16 -1.82 -20.76
CA LEU A 123 -0.65 -0.52 -21.22
C LEU A 123 0.47 0.53 -21.16
N GLN A 124 1.23 0.58 -20.08
CA GLN A 124 2.36 1.48 -19.91
C GLN A 124 3.38 1.31 -21.04
N SER A 125 3.76 0.07 -21.37
CA SER A 125 4.65 -0.23 -22.49
C SER A 125 4.12 0.24 -23.84
N GLN A 126 2.80 0.20 -24.06
CA GLN A 126 2.16 0.56 -25.33
C GLN A 126 1.85 2.06 -25.45
N LYS A 127 1.61 2.74 -24.32
CA LYS A 127 1.10 4.12 -24.24
C LYS A 127 2.11 5.06 -23.60
N GLN A 128 3.36 4.97 -24.05
CA GLN A 128 4.46 5.81 -23.55
C GLN A 128 4.18 7.32 -23.65
N ASN A 129 3.29 7.75 -24.55
CA ASN A 129 2.88 9.15 -24.68
C ASN A 129 1.93 9.63 -23.57
N TRP A 130 1.47 8.75 -22.68
CA TRP A 130 0.62 9.12 -21.53
C TRP A 130 1.42 9.47 -20.27
N PHE A 131 2.75 9.26 -20.28
CA PHE A 131 3.59 9.63 -19.15
C PHE A 131 3.51 11.12 -18.84
N GLY A 132 3.26 11.45 -17.56
CA GLY A 132 3.16 12.84 -17.08
C GLY A 132 1.98 13.61 -17.67
N MET A 133 0.94 12.91 -18.13
CA MET A 133 -0.28 13.54 -18.63
C MET A 133 -0.94 14.42 -17.55
N VAL A 134 -1.55 15.52 -17.97
CA VAL A 134 -2.22 16.47 -17.06
C VAL A 134 -3.65 15.98 -16.78
N GLU A 135 -3.99 15.92 -15.50
CA GLU A 135 -5.33 15.53 -15.04
C GLU A 135 -6.42 16.48 -15.57
N GLY A 136 -7.57 15.91 -15.93
CA GLY A 136 -8.75 16.67 -16.38
C GLY A 136 -8.72 17.13 -17.84
N THR A 137 -7.67 16.86 -18.62
CA THR A 137 -7.68 17.13 -20.06
C THR A 137 -8.55 16.12 -20.82
N GLN A 138 -8.83 16.39 -22.10
CA GLN A 138 -9.54 15.42 -22.94
C GLN A 138 -8.76 14.12 -23.08
N GLU A 139 -7.44 14.21 -23.28
CA GLU A 139 -6.55 13.05 -23.39
C GLU A 139 -6.57 12.20 -22.11
N TYR A 140 -6.66 12.84 -20.94
CA TYR A 140 -6.80 12.15 -19.66
C TYR A 140 -8.09 11.34 -19.60
N ASN A 141 -9.21 11.97 -19.92
CA ASN A 141 -10.51 11.28 -19.91
C ASN A 141 -10.54 10.12 -20.91
N GLU A 142 -9.94 10.28 -22.10
CA GLU A 142 -9.81 9.19 -23.07
C GLU A 142 -8.91 8.06 -22.56
N ALA A 143 -7.82 8.38 -21.86
CA ALA A 143 -6.94 7.39 -21.25
C ALA A 143 -7.65 6.61 -20.14
N VAL A 144 -8.44 7.28 -19.29
CA VAL A 144 -9.27 6.64 -18.26
C VAL A 144 -10.24 5.64 -18.89
N GLU A 145 -10.96 6.00 -19.96
CA GLU A 145 -11.91 5.09 -20.61
C GLU A 145 -11.24 3.83 -21.20
N VAL A 146 -10.02 3.99 -21.75
CA VAL A 146 -9.23 2.85 -22.20
C VAL A 146 -8.83 1.98 -21.01
N THR A 147 -8.31 2.58 -19.93
CA THR A 147 -7.94 1.85 -18.71
C THR A 147 -9.12 1.08 -18.13
N LYS A 148 -10.32 1.71 -18.05
CA LYS A 148 -11.57 1.05 -17.62
C LYS A 148 -11.89 -0.19 -18.45
N THR A 149 -11.77 -0.09 -19.77
CA THR A 149 -12.05 -1.20 -20.68
C THR A 149 -11.10 -2.37 -20.44
N HIS A 150 -9.84 -2.09 -20.15
CA HIS A 150 -8.85 -3.14 -19.88
C HIS A 150 -8.99 -3.77 -18.50
N LEU A 151 -9.39 -2.99 -17.48
CA LEU A 151 -9.53 -3.47 -16.10
C LEU A 151 -10.93 -4.01 -15.77
N SER A 152 -11.88 -3.99 -16.70
CA SER A 152 -13.28 -4.37 -16.43
C SER A 152 -13.47 -5.83 -16.01
N ASP A 153 -12.51 -6.69 -16.34
CA ASP A 153 -12.56 -8.12 -15.99
C ASP A 153 -12.10 -8.37 -14.55
N THR A 154 -11.25 -7.49 -14.00
CA THR A 154 -10.69 -7.64 -12.66
C THR A 154 -11.34 -6.71 -11.64
N ILE A 155 -11.82 -5.55 -12.06
CA ILE A 155 -12.41 -4.52 -11.20
C ILE A 155 -13.93 -4.46 -11.41
N SER A 156 -14.67 -4.35 -10.31
CA SER A 156 -16.13 -4.31 -10.31
C SER A 156 -16.65 -3.08 -11.05
N SER A 157 -17.71 -3.28 -11.82
CA SER A 157 -18.44 -2.23 -12.54
C SER A 157 -18.94 -1.11 -11.62
N HIS A 158 -19.13 -1.39 -10.33
CA HIS A 158 -19.56 -0.41 -9.34
C HIS A 158 -18.51 0.66 -9.03
N VAL A 159 -17.23 0.32 -9.14
CA VAL A 159 -16.10 1.18 -8.72
C VAL A 159 -15.08 1.39 -9.84
N ILE A 160 -15.33 0.85 -11.04
CA ILE A 160 -14.40 0.89 -12.18
C ILE A 160 -13.96 2.30 -12.58
N ASN A 161 -14.83 3.30 -12.44
CA ASN A 161 -14.49 4.68 -12.79
C ASN A 161 -13.37 5.21 -11.89
N GLU A 162 -13.56 5.10 -10.58
CA GLU A 162 -12.60 5.55 -9.57
C GLU A 162 -11.28 4.79 -9.67
N TRP A 163 -11.34 3.45 -9.72
CA TRP A 163 -10.13 2.66 -9.73
C TRP A 163 -9.35 2.76 -11.03
N ALA A 164 -10.00 2.88 -12.19
CA ALA A 164 -9.28 3.13 -13.43
C ALA A 164 -8.52 4.46 -13.41
N GLU A 165 -9.07 5.50 -12.75
CA GLU A 165 -8.36 6.76 -12.53
C GLU A 165 -7.15 6.56 -11.61
N HIS A 166 -7.30 5.85 -10.49
CA HIS A 166 -6.17 5.54 -9.59
C HIS A 166 -5.06 4.78 -10.30
N TYR A 167 -5.38 3.67 -10.96
CA TYR A 167 -4.40 2.89 -11.71
C TYR A 167 -3.71 3.73 -12.80
N LEU A 168 -4.46 4.56 -13.54
CA LEU A 168 -3.86 5.45 -14.53
C LEU A 168 -2.86 6.43 -13.89
N LYS A 169 -3.24 7.07 -12.78
CA LYS A 169 -2.39 8.04 -12.07
C LYS A 169 -1.12 7.38 -11.55
N GLU A 170 -1.22 6.27 -10.83
CA GLU A 170 -0.07 5.58 -10.25
C GLU A 170 0.92 5.12 -11.34
N PHE A 171 0.43 4.56 -12.45
CA PHE A 171 1.30 4.01 -13.50
C PHE A 171 1.87 5.06 -14.45
N PHE A 172 1.13 6.13 -14.78
CA PHE A 172 1.55 7.05 -15.85
C PHE A 172 1.92 8.45 -15.36
N ILE A 173 1.34 8.90 -14.25
CA ILE A 173 1.52 10.28 -13.79
C ILE A 173 2.51 10.32 -12.64
N TYR A 174 2.27 9.55 -11.58
CA TYR A 174 3.10 9.57 -10.39
C TYR A 174 4.26 8.59 -10.48
N ASN A 175 4.08 7.44 -11.15
CA ASN A 175 5.07 6.36 -11.16
C ASN A 175 5.49 5.94 -9.73
N HIS A 176 4.53 6.06 -8.83
CA HIS A 176 4.54 5.63 -7.44
C HIS A 176 3.28 4.77 -7.29
N PHE A 177 3.35 3.63 -6.62
CA PHE A 177 2.25 2.66 -6.50
C PHE A 177 1.65 2.67 -5.09
N ILE A 178 1.40 3.86 -4.55
CA ILE A 178 0.88 4.07 -3.20
C ILE A 178 -0.59 3.68 -3.11
N LEU A 179 -1.40 4.07 -4.10
CA LEU A 179 -2.86 3.86 -4.07
C LEU A 179 -3.30 2.53 -4.65
N VAL A 180 -2.37 1.68 -5.11
CA VAL A 180 -2.70 0.40 -5.74
C VAL A 180 -1.91 -0.71 -5.06
N LEU A 181 -2.65 -1.61 -4.40
CA LEU A 181 -2.08 -2.80 -3.78
C LEU A 181 -1.37 -3.67 -4.81
N GLN A 182 -0.19 -4.13 -4.43
CA GLN A 182 0.60 -5.08 -5.21
C GLN A 182 0.42 -6.47 -4.60
N PRO A 183 0.61 -7.56 -5.37
CA PRO A 183 0.55 -8.91 -4.82
C PRO A 183 1.49 -9.10 -3.61
N TYR A 184 2.68 -8.47 -3.63
CA TYR A 184 3.63 -8.54 -2.53
C TYR A 184 3.19 -7.80 -1.25
N SER A 185 2.15 -6.95 -1.32
CA SER A 185 1.54 -6.32 -0.15
C SER A 185 0.73 -7.32 0.68
N LEU A 186 0.38 -8.48 0.14
CA LEU A 186 -0.40 -9.52 0.83
C LEU A 186 0.55 -10.43 1.62
N ASN A 187 0.99 -9.97 2.79
CA ASN A 187 2.04 -10.64 3.53
C ASN A 187 1.49 -11.69 4.50
N THR A 188 0.68 -11.32 5.49
CA THR A 188 0.39 -12.23 6.62
C THR A 188 -1.03 -12.07 7.19
N ARG A 189 -1.39 -12.99 8.10
CA ARG A 189 -2.62 -12.98 8.91
C ARG A 189 -3.90 -12.79 8.10
N PHE A 190 -4.08 -13.66 7.12
CA PHE A 190 -5.28 -13.69 6.29
C PHE A 190 -6.48 -14.16 7.11
N ASN A 191 -7.56 -13.39 7.07
CA ASN A 191 -8.83 -13.74 7.68
C ASN A 191 -9.98 -13.43 6.73
N LEU A 192 -10.94 -14.33 6.62
CA LEU A 192 -12.11 -14.14 5.78
C LEU A 192 -13.26 -13.62 6.65
N GLU A 193 -13.42 -12.31 6.70
CA GLU A 193 -14.40 -11.64 7.57
C GLU A 193 -15.84 -11.86 7.11
N MET A 194 -16.03 -11.91 5.79
CA MET A 194 -17.31 -12.13 5.16
C MET A 194 -17.13 -12.97 3.90
N SER A 195 -18.01 -13.94 3.69
CA SER A 195 -18.06 -14.71 2.45
C SER A 195 -19.47 -15.23 2.19
N ASN A 196 -20.03 -14.87 1.04
CA ASN A 196 -21.28 -15.41 0.52
C ASN A 196 -21.23 -15.44 -1.02
N ASN A 197 -22.33 -15.82 -1.68
CA ASN A 197 -22.37 -15.97 -3.15
C ASN A 197 -22.19 -14.67 -3.94
N TYR A 198 -22.31 -13.51 -3.29
CA TYR A 198 -22.31 -12.19 -3.93
C TYR A 198 -21.09 -11.36 -3.59
N GLN A 199 -20.50 -11.58 -2.42
CA GLN A 199 -19.38 -10.78 -1.94
C GLN A 199 -18.51 -11.55 -0.96
N PHE A 200 -17.24 -11.17 -0.90
CA PHE A 200 -16.37 -11.54 0.20
C PHE A 200 -15.48 -10.38 0.62
N THR A 201 -14.96 -10.44 1.85
CA THR A 201 -13.96 -9.51 2.37
C THR A 201 -12.84 -10.30 3.02
N LEU A 202 -11.63 -10.12 2.49
CA LEU A 202 -10.42 -10.73 3.00
C LEU A 202 -9.63 -9.66 3.77
N SER A 203 -9.45 -9.87 5.06
CA SER A 203 -8.54 -9.08 5.88
C SER A 203 -7.13 -9.67 5.80
N PHE A 204 -6.10 -8.82 5.79
CA PHE A 204 -4.71 -9.23 5.95
C PHE A 204 -3.88 -8.11 6.59
N VAL A 205 -2.69 -8.46 7.08
CA VAL A 205 -1.70 -7.49 7.57
C VAL A 205 -0.58 -7.37 6.55
N GLN A 206 -0.36 -6.16 6.05
CA GLN A 206 0.83 -5.80 5.28
C GLN A 206 1.96 -5.48 6.26
N LEU A 207 3.07 -6.19 6.14
CA LEU A 207 4.26 -5.92 6.95
C LEU A 207 4.98 -4.67 6.45
N GLY A 208 5.48 -3.86 7.38
CA GLY A 208 6.23 -2.65 7.03
C GLY A 208 7.65 -2.92 6.55
N ASP A 209 8.20 -1.97 5.79
CA ASP A 209 9.57 -2.01 5.27
C ASP A 209 10.28 -0.64 5.36
N GLU A 210 11.62 -0.68 5.27
CA GLU A 210 12.49 0.50 5.31
C GLU A 210 12.21 1.53 4.19
N ALA A 211 11.54 1.12 3.12
CA ALA A 211 11.39 1.96 1.94
C ALA A 211 10.25 2.95 2.16
N PHE A 212 9.03 2.49 2.42
CA PHE A 212 7.86 3.39 2.42
C PHE A 212 6.63 2.90 3.19
N ASN A 213 6.61 1.67 3.73
CA ASN A 213 5.37 1.10 4.28
C ASN A 213 5.44 0.95 5.79
N GLU A 214 4.53 1.61 6.49
CA GLU A 214 4.17 1.21 7.86
C GLU A 214 3.40 -0.11 7.83
N THR A 215 3.39 -0.80 8.96
CA THR A 215 2.59 -2.02 9.08
C THR A 215 1.12 -1.65 9.21
N MET A 216 0.30 -2.12 8.28
CA MET A 216 -1.12 -1.76 8.18
C MET A 216 -2.00 -3.00 8.06
N GLN A 217 -3.23 -2.92 8.54
CA GLN A 217 -4.28 -3.89 8.26
C GLN A 217 -5.10 -3.42 7.07
N PHE A 218 -5.39 -4.33 6.15
CA PHE A 218 -6.23 -4.07 4.99
C PHE A 218 -7.43 -5.00 4.98
N ASN A 219 -8.59 -4.45 4.64
CA ASN A 219 -9.80 -5.20 4.35
C ASN A 219 -10.11 -5.06 2.86
N ILE A 220 -9.87 -6.10 2.07
CA ILE A 220 -10.11 -6.05 0.62
C ILE A 220 -11.47 -6.63 0.26
N HIS A 221 -12.24 -5.87 -0.51
CA HIS A 221 -13.63 -6.19 -0.84
C HIS A 221 -13.75 -6.69 -2.27
N TYR A 222 -14.56 -7.74 -2.46
CA TYR A 222 -14.84 -8.33 -3.76
C TYR A 222 -16.33 -8.56 -3.96
N TYR A 223 -16.79 -8.37 -5.19
CA TYR A 223 -18.13 -8.68 -5.65
C TYR A 223 -18.12 -9.77 -6.72
N ASN A 224 -19.11 -10.67 -6.66
CA ASN A 224 -19.34 -11.66 -7.70
C ASN A 224 -20.20 -11.05 -8.81
N GLU A 225 -19.59 -10.77 -9.95
CA GLU A 225 -20.28 -10.29 -11.14
C GLU A 225 -20.32 -11.40 -12.19
N ALA A 226 -21.51 -11.97 -12.40
CA ALA A 226 -21.75 -13.02 -13.40
C ALA A 226 -20.80 -14.23 -13.28
N GLY A 227 -20.47 -14.63 -12.04
CA GLY A 227 -19.60 -15.78 -11.75
C GLY A 227 -18.12 -15.41 -11.60
N ASN A 228 -17.75 -14.14 -11.77
CA ASN A 228 -16.37 -13.68 -11.63
C ASN A 228 -16.23 -12.79 -10.39
N TRP A 229 -15.23 -13.09 -9.57
CA TRP A 229 -14.87 -12.27 -8.42
C TRP A 229 -14.07 -11.06 -8.88
N LYS A 230 -14.60 -9.87 -8.62
CA LYS A 230 -14.00 -8.60 -9.02
C LYS A 230 -13.76 -7.69 -7.83
N PHE A 231 -12.62 -7.03 -7.86
CA PHE A 231 -12.18 -6.11 -6.84
C PHE A 231 -13.12 -4.90 -6.75
N ALA A 232 -13.51 -4.56 -5.52
CA ALA A 232 -14.45 -3.50 -5.21
C ALA A 232 -13.85 -2.37 -4.36
N GLY A 233 -12.58 -2.47 -3.97
CA GLY A 233 -11.89 -1.51 -3.11
C GLY A 233 -11.26 -2.18 -1.89
N TYR A 234 -10.62 -1.37 -1.06
CA TYR A 234 -10.13 -1.78 0.24
C TYR A 234 -10.19 -0.63 1.24
N ASP A 235 -10.33 -0.99 2.51
CA ASP A 235 -10.08 -0.11 3.64
C ASP A 235 -8.69 -0.43 4.22
N ALA A 236 -8.04 0.57 4.82
CA ALA A 236 -6.73 0.43 5.44
C ALA A 236 -6.75 1.07 6.84
N GLU A 237 -6.22 0.36 7.83
CA GLU A 237 -6.19 0.78 9.23
C GLU A 237 -4.77 0.65 9.79
N GLU A 238 -4.34 1.66 10.54
CA GLU A 238 -3.10 1.61 11.30
C GLU A 238 -3.25 0.64 12.49
N ILE A 239 -2.22 -0.17 12.72
CA ILE A 239 -2.21 -1.12 13.83
C ILE A 239 -1.58 -0.45 15.05
N SER A 240 -2.40 -0.25 16.09
CA SER A 240 -1.98 0.44 17.33
C SER A 240 -1.49 -0.50 18.43
N GLU A 241 -1.81 -1.80 18.35
CA GLU A 241 -1.42 -2.80 19.34
C GLU A 241 -0.25 -3.66 18.86
N PRO A 242 0.61 -4.18 19.76
CA PRO A 242 1.67 -5.11 19.38
C PRO A 242 1.10 -6.35 18.67
N LEU A 243 1.64 -6.67 17.51
CA LEU A 243 1.19 -7.80 16.69
C LEU A 243 1.47 -9.15 17.35
N ASN A 244 2.56 -9.28 18.09
CA ASN A 244 3.02 -10.55 18.67
C ASN A 244 3.12 -11.66 17.61
N LEU A 245 3.81 -11.39 16.50
CA LEU A 245 3.94 -12.30 15.37
C LEU A 245 4.59 -13.65 15.76
N THR A 246 4.08 -14.74 15.21
CA THR A 246 4.74 -16.04 15.34
C THR A 246 5.49 -16.41 14.06
N PHE A 247 6.21 -17.53 14.08
CA PHE A 247 6.82 -18.01 12.84
C PHE A 247 5.75 -18.47 11.84
N GLU A 248 4.66 -19.07 12.33
CA GLU A 248 3.54 -19.52 11.51
C GLU A 248 2.87 -18.35 10.76
N ASP A 249 2.78 -17.17 11.40
CA ASP A 249 2.34 -15.95 10.72
C ASP A 249 3.27 -15.58 9.54
N LEU A 250 4.57 -15.77 9.72
CA LEU A 250 5.59 -15.26 8.80
C LEU A 250 6.12 -16.30 7.81
N GLU A 251 5.83 -17.58 8.00
CA GLU A 251 6.32 -18.69 7.18
C GLU A 251 6.05 -18.40 5.70
N GLU A 252 4.87 -17.90 5.39
CA GLU A 252 4.44 -17.64 4.04
C GLU A 252 4.52 -16.16 3.66
N ALA A 253 5.08 -15.27 4.48
CA ALA A 253 4.90 -13.82 4.32
C ALA A 253 5.64 -13.14 3.16
N PHE A 254 6.50 -13.86 2.44
CA PHE A 254 7.28 -13.33 1.32
C PHE A 254 6.74 -13.81 -0.03
N ILE A 255 6.37 -12.85 -0.89
CA ILE A 255 6.03 -13.06 -2.30
C ILE A 255 7.08 -12.39 -3.19
N ASP A 256 7.53 -13.11 -4.21
CA ASP A 256 8.22 -12.53 -5.35
C ASP A 256 7.21 -11.83 -6.25
N GLY A 257 7.22 -10.49 -6.23
CA GLY A 257 6.27 -9.68 -7.00
C GLY A 257 6.40 -9.81 -8.52
N GLU A 258 7.57 -10.21 -9.04
CA GLU A 258 7.77 -10.40 -10.48
C GLU A 258 7.20 -11.75 -10.94
N LYS A 259 7.38 -12.80 -10.13
CA LYS A 259 6.90 -14.16 -10.45
C LYS A 259 5.50 -14.46 -9.91
N ASN A 260 4.98 -13.60 -9.03
CA ASN A 260 3.81 -13.86 -8.22
C ASN A 260 3.89 -15.22 -7.50
N GLU A 261 5.07 -15.54 -6.94
CA GLU A 261 5.36 -16.82 -6.28
C GLU A 261 5.64 -16.59 -4.80
N ARG A 262 4.91 -17.28 -3.94
CA ARG A 262 5.10 -17.25 -2.48
C ARG A 262 6.20 -18.23 -2.08
N TYR A 263 7.17 -17.77 -1.28
CA TYR A 263 8.24 -18.62 -0.77
C TYR A 263 8.04 -18.88 0.72
N ALA A 264 7.85 -20.15 1.07
CA ALA A 264 7.90 -20.58 2.46
C ALA A 264 9.30 -20.34 3.04
N GLY A 265 9.34 -19.59 4.13
CA GLY A 265 10.54 -19.27 4.89
C GLY A 265 10.90 -20.38 5.86
N THR A 266 12.16 -20.39 6.30
CA THR A 266 12.62 -21.25 7.40
C THR A 266 13.07 -20.38 8.57
N LEU A 267 12.55 -20.63 9.76
CA LEU A 267 13.02 -19.96 10.97
C LEU A 267 14.49 -20.32 11.23
N VAL A 268 15.36 -19.31 11.21
CA VAL A 268 16.78 -19.45 11.51
C VAL A 268 17.02 -19.29 13.00
N GLU A 269 16.58 -18.17 13.57
CA GLU A 269 16.72 -17.87 14.98
C GLU A 269 15.68 -16.86 15.48
N LYS A 270 15.49 -16.83 16.80
CA LYS A 270 14.82 -15.73 17.50
C LYS A 270 15.90 -14.89 18.17
N MET A 271 15.87 -13.57 17.99
CA MET A 271 16.89 -12.68 18.55
C MET A 271 16.28 -11.48 19.25
N GLU A 272 17.02 -10.92 20.20
CA GLU A 272 16.72 -9.64 20.83
C GLU A 272 17.74 -8.59 20.35
N HIS A 273 17.25 -7.41 19.98
CA HIS A 273 18.08 -6.25 19.59
C HIS A 273 17.47 -4.99 20.19
N GLU A 274 18.26 -4.23 20.95
CA GLU A 274 17.81 -2.98 21.61
C GLU A 274 16.55 -3.14 22.49
N GLY A 275 16.34 -4.33 23.05
CA GLY A 275 15.18 -4.66 23.89
C GLY A 275 13.94 -5.12 23.11
N GLU A 276 13.99 -5.09 21.78
CA GLU A 276 12.94 -5.59 20.89
C GLU A 276 13.21 -7.02 20.44
N SER A 277 12.14 -7.78 20.19
CA SER A 277 12.21 -9.18 19.74
C SER A 277 12.08 -9.26 18.22
N TYR A 278 12.85 -10.15 17.60
CA TYR A 278 12.85 -10.39 16.16
C TYR A 278 12.82 -11.88 15.82
N LEU A 279 12.16 -12.19 14.70
CA LEU A 279 12.25 -13.49 14.03
C LEU A 279 13.14 -13.36 12.79
N ILE A 280 14.20 -14.18 12.73
CA ILE A 280 15.08 -14.24 11.57
C ILE A 280 14.64 -15.39 10.68
N ILE A 281 14.19 -15.05 9.47
CA ILE A 281 13.60 -16.01 8.53
C ILE A 281 14.40 -16.00 7.25
N ASP A 282 14.82 -17.20 6.82
CA ASP A 282 15.46 -17.42 5.53
C ASP A 282 14.37 -17.76 4.50
N TYR A 283 14.09 -16.82 3.61
CA TYR A 283 13.34 -17.08 2.40
C TYR A 283 14.33 -17.44 1.28
N LYS A 284 13.86 -18.15 0.25
CA LYS A 284 14.69 -18.72 -0.82
C LYS A 284 15.79 -17.80 -1.38
N TYR A 285 15.52 -16.49 -1.48
CA TYR A 285 16.43 -15.49 -2.06
C TYR A 285 16.80 -14.35 -1.12
N THR A 286 16.25 -14.31 0.09
CA THR A 286 16.46 -13.19 1.02
C THR A 286 16.30 -13.65 2.45
N ARG A 287 17.06 -13.03 3.36
CA ARG A 287 16.94 -13.26 4.79
C ARG A 287 16.38 -12.00 5.43
N LYS A 288 15.30 -12.16 6.18
CA LYS A 288 14.60 -11.05 6.83
C LYS A 288 14.74 -11.09 8.35
N ALA A 289 14.83 -9.92 8.96
CA ALA A 289 14.72 -9.74 10.41
C ALA A 289 13.45 -8.96 10.73
N ILE A 290 12.38 -9.67 11.09
CA ILE A 290 11.07 -9.05 11.32
C ILE A 290 10.87 -8.80 12.81
N ASN A 291 10.61 -7.54 13.19
CA ASN A 291 10.24 -7.18 14.55
C ASN A 291 8.89 -7.82 14.90
N VAL A 292 8.84 -8.56 16.01
CA VAL A 292 7.66 -9.36 16.37
C VAL A 292 6.46 -8.50 16.78
N ASN A 293 6.71 -7.32 17.33
CA ASN A 293 5.67 -6.42 17.83
C ASN A 293 5.15 -5.49 16.73
N THR A 294 6.02 -4.99 15.86
CA THR A 294 5.65 -3.98 14.85
C THR A 294 5.49 -4.57 13.46
N GLY A 295 6.01 -5.77 13.19
CA GLY A 295 6.01 -6.37 11.85
C GLY A 295 6.97 -5.70 10.86
N TYR A 296 7.81 -4.78 11.34
CA TYR A 296 8.74 -4.04 10.49
C TYR A 296 9.95 -4.91 10.13
N ASP A 297 10.35 -4.89 8.86
CA ASP A 297 11.57 -5.54 8.37
C ASP A 297 12.80 -4.67 8.66
N GLU A 298 13.65 -5.13 9.59
CA GLU A 298 14.89 -4.48 10.01
C GLU A 298 16.12 -5.32 9.66
N SER A 299 16.12 -5.89 8.45
CA SER A 299 17.21 -6.74 7.96
C SER A 299 18.61 -6.12 8.05
N TYR A 300 18.74 -4.80 8.14
CA TYR A 300 20.02 -4.11 8.40
C TYR A 300 20.72 -4.58 9.69
N ILE A 301 19.99 -5.05 10.71
CA ILE A 301 20.58 -5.52 11.98
C ILE A 301 21.41 -6.80 11.79
N LEU A 302 21.13 -7.57 10.73
CA LEU A 302 21.84 -8.80 10.40
C LEU A 302 23.28 -8.54 9.96
N GLN A 303 23.54 -7.37 9.34
CA GLN A 303 24.87 -7.01 8.85
C GLN A 303 25.83 -6.64 10.00
N LYS A 304 25.31 -6.09 11.11
CA LYS A 304 26.09 -5.66 12.28
C LYS A 304 26.71 -6.81 13.09
N ARG A 305 26.34 -8.08 12.84
CA ARG A 305 26.85 -9.27 13.55
C ARG A 305 28.04 -9.96 12.87
N SER A 306 28.49 -9.46 11.71
CA SER A 306 29.60 -10.05 10.95
C SER A 306 30.97 -9.41 11.25
N GLY A 307 31.07 -8.59 12.31
CA GLY A 307 32.26 -7.86 12.73
C GLY A 307 32.83 -8.32 14.07
#